data_AF-A0A3D8JYA4-F1
#
_entry.id   AF-A0A3D8JYA4-F1
#
_cell.length_a   1.000
_cell.length_b   1.000
_cell.length_c   1.000
_cell.angle_alpha   90.00
_cell.angle_beta   90.00
_cell.angle_gamma   90.00
#
_symmetry.space_group_name_H-M   'P 1'
#
loop_
_entity.id
_entity.type
_entity.pdbx_description
1 polymer ?
#
loop_
_entity_poly.entity_id
_entity_poly.type
_entity_poly.pdbx_seq_one_letter_code
_entity_poly.pdbx_strand_id
1 'polypeptide(L)'
;MPLQVTTEASIVCSFGSEPSELTVVPQVRLAAEGRLTATVMDCVPLENILPFGECSSLANPEVASATAAADGALTPQPCVPAVIGPWEPGEPRVRINGQPALIEGSVCRCAWLGVVSIDMPGTSHTEVK
;
A
#
# COMPACT_ATOMS: atom_id res chain seq x y z
N MET A 1 -12.22 -15.89 7.33
CA MET A 1 -10.98 -16.00 6.53
C MET A 1 -10.64 -14.59 6.07
N PRO A 2 -9.42 -14.26 5.58
CA PRO A 2 -9.13 -12.87 5.23
C PRO A 2 -9.91 -12.43 3.99
N LEU A 3 -10.30 -11.16 3.95
CA LEU A 3 -11.01 -10.58 2.82
C LEU A 3 -10.08 -10.35 1.62
N GLN A 4 -10.60 -10.55 0.40
CA GLN A 4 -9.92 -10.25 -0.84
C GLN A 4 -9.75 -8.74 -1.01
N VAL A 5 -8.54 -8.27 -1.32
CA VAL A 5 -8.35 -6.84 -1.60
C VAL A 5 -8.72 -6.54 -3.05
N THR A 6 -9.36 -5.40 -3.25
CA THR A 6 -9.78 -4.89 -4.56
C THR A 6 -9.32 -3.45 -4.79
N THR A 7 -9.53 -2.92 -6.00
CA THR A 7 -9.36 -1.49 -6.27
C THR A 7 -10.22 -0.64 -5.31
N GLU A 8 -9.77 0.59 -5.00
CA GLU A 8 -10.39 1.49 -4.00
C GLU A 8 -10.23 1.02 -2.55
N ALA A 9 -9.39 0.01 -2.28
CA ALA A 9 -9.02 -0.33 -0.92
C ALA A 9 -8.28 0.85 -0.24
N SER A 10 -8.66 1.15 1.00
CA SER A 10 -7.93 2.12 1.83
C SER A 10 -6.68 1.46 2.38
N ILE A 11 -5.54 2.14 2.22
CA ILE A 11 -4.25 1.73 2.72
C ILE A 11 -3.65 2.84 3.58
N VAL A 12 -2.87 2.46 4.59
CA VAL A 12 -2.23 3.41 5.52
C VAL A 12 -0.74 3.10 5.63
N CYS A 13 0.07 4.14 5.80
CA CYS A 13 1.51 4.03 6.06
C CYS A 13 1.80 4.44 7.50
N SER A 14 2.65 3.69 8.21
CA SER A 14 3.03 3.97 9.60
C SER A 14 3.69 5.34 9.84
N PHE A 15 4.17 6.01 8.79
CA PHE A 15 4.77 7.36 8.85
C PHE A 15 4.02 8.41 8.03
N GLY A 16 2.92 8.03 7.37
CA GLY A 16 2.07 8.94 6.61
C GLY A 16 1.10 9.70 7.53
N SER A 17 0.71 10.90 7.14
CA SER A 17 -0.28 11.68 7.88
C SER A 17 -1.72 11.33 7.51
N GLU A 18 -1.94 10.74 6.33
CA GLU A 18 -3.27 10.46 5.78
C GLU A 18 -3.33 9.07 5.15
N PRO A 19 -4.52 8.43 5.11
CA PRO A 19 -4.75 7.25 4.29
C PRO A 19 -4.57 7.56 2.79
N SER A 20 -4.28 6.51 2.03
CA SER A 20 -4.21 6.52 0.57
C SER A 20 -5.13 5.43 0.01
N GLU A 21 -5.39 5.48 -1.30
CA GLU A 21 -6.13 4.43 -2.01
C GLU A 21 -5.18 3.50 -2.76
N LEU A 22 -5.52 2.21 -2.78
CA LEU A 22 -4.88 1.21 -3.64
C LEU A 22 -5.55 1.22 -5.02
N THR A 23 -4.74 1.46 -6.04
CA THR A 23 -5.19 1.41 -7.44
C THR A 23 -4.77 0.09 -8.07
N VAL A 24 -5.73 -0.64 -8.64
CA VAL A 24 -5.45 -1.86 -9.40
C VAL A 24 -5.54 -1.54 -10.89
N VAL A 25 -4.43 -1.69 -11.61
CA VAL A 25 -4.41 -1.40 -13.05
C VAL A 25 -5.18 -2.49 -13.81
N PRO A 26 -6.06 -2.13 -14.77
CA PRO A 26 -6.83 -3.10 -15.55
C PRO A 26 -5.91 -3.96 -16.42
N GLN A 27 -5.56 -5.11 -15.91
CA GLN A 27 -5.10 -6.25 -16.69
C GLN A 27 -6.23 -7.29 -16.73
N VAL A 28 -6.06 -8.43 -17.40
CA VAL A 28 -7.02 -9.54 -17.31
C VAL A 28 -7.06 -10.00 -15.85
N ARG A 29 -8.04 -9.50 -15.10
CA ARG A 29 -8.21 -9.65 -13.65
C ARG A 29 -9.61 -10.20 -13.37
N LEU A 30 -9.72 -10.96 -12.29
CA LEU A 30 -11.01 -11.40 -11.79
C LEU A 30 -11.72 -10.23 -11.11
N ALA A 31 -13.04 -10.19 -11.21
CA ALA A 31 -13.84 -9.24 -10.46
C ALA A 31 -14.29 -9.89 -9.15
N ALA A 32 -14.17 -9.16 -8.04
CA ALA A 32 -14.80 -9.46 -6.76
C ALA A 32 -15.73 -8.30 -6.42
N GLU A 33 -17.00 -8.59 -6.17
CA GLU A 33 -18.03 -7.57 -5.87
C GLU A 33 -18.10 -6.43 -6.92
N GLY A 34 -17.81 -6.75 -8.19
CA GLY A 34 -17.79 -5.79 -9.30
C GLY A 34 -16.51 -4.94 -9.41
N ARG A 35 -15.52 -5.15 -8.53
CA ARG A 35 -14.24 -4.44 -8.49
C ARG A 35 -13.08 -5.33 -8.94
N LEU A 36 -12.04 -4.74 -9.49
CA LEU A 36 -10.83 -5.46 -9.89
C LEU A 36 -10.09 -5.99 -8.66
N THR A 37 -9.76 -7.28 -8.67
CA THR A 37 -9.01 -7.93 -7.59
C THR A 37 -7.52 -7.59 -7.63
N ALA A 38 -6.97 -7.29 -6.46
CA ALA A 38 -5.56 -7.00 -6.26
C ALA A 38 -4.74 -8.27 -6.01
N THR A 39 -3.46 -8.17 -6.32
CA THR A 39 -2.42 -9.18 -6.18
C THR A 39 -1.28 -8.64 -5.35
N VAL A 40 -0.41 -9.52 -4.85
CA VAL A 40 0.78 -9.10 -4.10
C VAL A 40 1.75 -8.21 -4.90
N MET A 41 1.59 -8.18 -6.23
CA MET A 41 2.40 -7.38 -7.13
C MET A 41 1.86 -5.97 -7.38
N ASP A 42 0.66 -5.64 -6.88
CA ASP A 42 0.10 -4.28 -6.98
C ASP A 42 0.74 -3.36 -5.93
N CYS A 43 2.07 -3.20 -6.03
CA CYS A 43 2.93 -2.48 -5.09
C CYS A 43 3.79 -1.39 -5.78
N VAL A 44 3.48 -1.04 -7.03
CA VAL A 44 4.23 -0.04 -7.79
C VAL A 44 3.94 1.36 -7.23
N PRO A 45 4.97 2.11 -6.80
CA PRO A 45 4.78 3.48 -6.31
C PRO A 45 4.19 4.40 -7.38
N LEU A 46 3.30 5.29 -6.98
CA LEU A 46 2.60 6.26 -7.84
C LEU A 46 1.69 5.65 -8.93
N GLU A 47 1.62 4.32 -9.01
CA GLU A 47 0.68 3.60 -9.88
C GLU A 47 -0.33 2.81 -9.05
N ASN A 48 0.13 1.95 -8.14
CA ASN A 48 -0.74 1.21 -7.23
C ASN A 48 -0.87 1.89 -5.87
N ILE A 49 0.22 2.47 -5.38
CA ILE A 49 0.31 3.08 -4.06
C ILE A 49 0.55 4.58 -4.21
N LEU A 50 -0.47 5.36 -3.89
CA LEU A 50 -0.44 6.81 -3.95
C LEU A 50 0.18 7.42 -2.66
N PRO A 51 0.50 8.72 -2.64
CA PRO A 51 1.00 9.42 -1.46
C PRO A 51 0.10 9.34 -0.23
N PHE A 52 0.71 9.25 0.96
CA PHE A 52 0.03 9.21 2.27
C PHE A 52 -0.01 10.58 2.97
N GLY A 53 -0.25 11.65 2.22
CA GLY A 53 -0.10 13.03 2.70
C GLY A 53 1.37 13.39 2.95
N GLU A 54 1.72 13.71 4.20
CA GLU A 54 3.09 14.02 4.63
C GLU A 54 3.78 12.80 5.25
N CYS A 55 5.07 12.63 4.96
CA CYS A 55 5.93 11.64 5.56
C CYS A 55 6.70 12.24 6.74
N SER A 56 6.72 11.54 7.87
CA SER A 56 7.45 11.93 9.08
C SER A 56 8.75 11.13 9.32
N SER A 57 9.14 10.26 8.39
CA SER A 57 10.33 9.41 8.55
C SER A 57 11.62 10.15 8.20
N LEU A 58 12.60 10.14 9.12
CA LEU A 58 13.96 10.65 8.87
C LEU A 58 14.76 9.80 7.87
N ALA A 59 14.27 8.62 7.48
CA ALA A 59 14.85 7.86 6.38
C ALA A 59 14.49 8.44 5.00
N ASN A 60 13.44 9.28 4.92
CA ASN A 60 13.15 10.06 3.73
C ASN A 60 14.15 11.24 3.64
N PRO A 61 14.96 11.34 2.57
CA PRO A 61 15.96 12.41 2.40
C PRO A 61 15.38 13.82 2.49
N GLU A 62 14.15 14.04 2.00
CA GLU A 62 13.50 15.36 2.05
C GLU A 62 13.17 15.75 3.49
N VAL A 63 12.61 14.82 4.27
CA VAL A 63 12.31 15.02 5.70
C VAL A 63 13.60 15.25 6.49
N ALA A 64 14.64 14.47 6.23
CA ALA A 64 15.94 14.63 6.88
C ALA A 64 16.56 16.01 6.58
N SER A 65 16.52 16.45 5.31
CA SER A 65 17.02 17.75 4.89
C SER A 65 16.22 18.90 5.49
N ALA A 66 14.89 18.82 5.49
CA ALA A 66 14.02 19.83 6.06
C ALA A 66 14.19 19.93 7.59
N THR A 67 14.29 18.78 8.26
CA THR A 67 14.56 18.71 9.70
C THR A 67 15.91 19.32 10.06
N ALA A 68 16.96 19.06 9.25
CA ALA A 68 18.26 19.69 9.43
C ALA A 68 18.22 21.21 9.21
N ALA A 69 17.43 21.69 8.24
CA ALA A 69 17.24 23.12 7.99
C ALA A 69 16.41 23.82 9.07
N ALA A 70 15.59 23.08 9.82
CA ALA A 70 14.80 23.56 10.95
C ALA A 70 15.52 23.34 12.30
N ASP A 71 16.85 23.36 12.31
CA ASP A 71 17.69 23.19 13.50
C ASP A 71 17.35 21.91 14.32
N GLY A 72 16.95 20.84 13.63
CA GLY A 72 16.60 19.55 14.22
C GLY A 72 15.13 19.39 14.60
N ALA A 73 14.27 20.40 14.39
CA ALA A 73 12.83 20.25 14.55
C ALA A 73 12.26 19.38 13.41
N LEU A 74 11.62 18.25 13.77
CA LEU A 74 11.05 17.34 12.80
C LEU A 74 10.09 18.09 11.87
N THR A 75 10.45 18.11 10.58
CA THR A 75 9.68 18.82 9.55
C THR A 75 9.20 17.79 8.52
N PRO A 76 7.96 17.28 8.66
CA PRO A 76 7.37 16.37 7.68
C PRO A 76 7.39 17.00 6.28
N GLN A 77 7.50 16.16 5.25
CA GLN A 77 7.52 16.57 3.85
C GLN A 77 6.53 15.73 3.05
N PRO A 78 6.00 16.24 1.92
CA PRO A 78 5.10 15.48 1.06
C PRO A 78 5.64 14.08 0.76
N CYS A 79 4.79 13.05 0.94
CA CYS A 79 5.21 11.68 0.76
C CYS A 79 5.32 11.34 -0.74
N VAL A 80 6.51 10.98 -1.20
CA VAL A 80 6.66 10.19 -2.44
C VAL A 80 6.90 8.74 -2.03
N PRO A 81 5.93 7.82 -2.23
CA PRO A 81 6.08 6.43 -1.83
C PRO A 81 7.30 5.79 -2.50
N ALA A 82 8.04 4.98 -1.74
CA ALA A 82 9.23 4.28 -2.21
C ALA A 82 9.19 2.81 -1.76
N VAL A 83 8.18 2.07 -2.21
CA VAL A 83 7.97 0.67 -1.82
C VAL A 83 9.10 -0.21 -2.36
N ILE A 84 9.64 -1.09 -1.50
CA ILE A 84 10.85 -1.88 -1.78
C ILE A 84 10.57 -3.35 -2.11
N GLY A 85 9.32 -3.78 -2.09
CA GLY A 85 8.96 -5.15 -2.43
C GLY A 85 7.46 -5.42 -2.48
N PRO A 86 7.07 -6.63 -2.92
CA PRO A 86 5.67 -7.05 -2.96
C PRO A 86 4.99 -7.00 -1.60
N TRP A 87 3.67 -7.07 -1.63
CA TRP A 87 2.88 -7.30 -0.42
C TRP A 87 3.08 -8.72 0.10
N GLU A 88 3.09 -8.87 1.42
CA GLU A 88 3.24 -10.15 2.11
C GLU A 88 2.22 -10.25 3.26
N PRO A 89 1.66 -11.45 3.55
CA PRO A 89 1.97 -12.72 2.89
C PRO A 89 1.21 -12.98 1.58
N GLY A 90 0.06 -12.31 1.35
CA GLY A 90 -0.88 -12.69 0.29
C GLY A 90 -1.53 -14.07 0.54
N GLU A 91 -2.33 -14.55 -0.41
CA GLU A 91 -2.86 -15.93 -0.43
C GLU A 91 -2.35 -16.71 -1.66
N PRO A 92 -1.37 -17.61 -1.50
CA PRO A 92 -0.76 -18.32 -2.63
C PRO A 92 -1.68 -19.34 -3.33
N ARG A 93 -2.76 -19.80 -2.67
CA ARG A 93 -3.72 -20.75 -3.27
C ARG A 93 -4.64 -20.09 -4.28
N VAL A 94 -4.95 -18.81 -4.09
CA VAL A 94 -5.79 -18.04 -4.99
C VAL A 94 -4.90 -17.17 -5.86
N ARG A 95 -4.81 -17.53 -7.15
CA ARG A 95 -3.92 -16.88 -8.10
C ARG A 95 -4.72 -16.07 -9.12
N ILE A 96 -4.41 -14.79 -9.22
CA ILE A 96 -4.97 -13.87 -10.22
C ILE A 96 -3.84 -13.58 -11.20
N ASN A 97 -4.03 -13.98 -12.46
CA ASN A 97 -3.00 -13.87 -13.50
C ASN A 97 -1.65 -14.51 -13.09
N GLY A 98 -1.69 -15.64 -12.39
CA GLY A 98 -0.50 -16.36 -11.91
C GLY A 98 0.16 -15.79 -10.66
N GLN A 99 -0.28 -14.64 -10.15
CA GLN A 99 0.23 -14.02 -8.92
C GLN A 99 -0.68 -14.30 -7.73
N PRO A 100 -0.14 -14.48 -6.51
CA PRO A 100 -0.94 -14.60 -5.29
C PRO A 100 -1.90 -13.42 -5.11
N ALA A 101 -3.11 -13.72 -4.69
CA ALA A 101 -4.10 -12.72 -4.35
C ALA A 101 -3.65 -11.87 -3.16
N LEU A 102 -3.91 -10.57 -3.21
CA LEU A 102 -3.74 -9.70 -2.07
C LEU A 102 -4.93 -9.86 -1.13
N ILE A 103 -4.64 -10.03 0.15
CA ILE A 103 -5.64 -10.27 1.20
C ILE A 103 -5.47 -9.30 2.35
N GLU A 104 -6.55 -9.06 3.09
CA GLU A 104 -6.55 -8.34 4.36
C GLU A 104 -5.44 -8.84 5.30
N GLY A 105 -4.77 -7.90 5.98
CA GLY A 105 -3.63 -8.18 6.85
C GLY A 105 -2.28 -8.30 6.13
N SER A 106 -2.26 -8.21 4.80
CA SER A 106 -0.99 -8.10 4.06
C SER A 106 -0.37 -6.71 4.23
N VAL A 107 0.96 -6.64 4.19
CA VAL A 107 1.75 -5.42 4.30
C VAL A 107 2.82 -5.35 3.22
N CYS A 108 3.24 -4.14 2.85
CA CYS A 108 4.47 -3.92 2.09
C CYS A 108 5.35 -2.88 2.80
N ARG A 109 6.64 -2.86 2.47
CA ARG A 109 7.64 -2.01 3.14
C ARG A 109 8.07 -0.87 2.23
N CYS A 110 8.30 0.29 2.83
CA CYS A 110 8.82 1.48 2.19
C CYS A 110 10.31 1.68 2.53
N ALA A 111 11.08 2.23 1.59
CA ALA A 111 12.48 2.61 1.77
C ALA A 111 12.65 3.64 2.90
N TRP A 112 11.59 4.42 3.16
CA TRP A 112 11.50 5.35 4.30
C TRP A 112 11.20 4.64 5.62
N LEU A 113 11.44 3.33 5.72
CA LEU A 113 11.15 2.46 6.86
C LEU A 113 9.66 2.37 7.25
N GLY A 114 8.77 2.93 6.43
CA GLY A 114 7.33 2.82 6.62
C GLY A 114 6.82 1.40 6.33
N VAL A 115 5.81 0.99 7.08
CA VAL A 115 5.01 -0.20 6.78
C VAL A 115 3.67 0.27 6.24
N VAL A 116 3.34 -0.16 5.04
CA VAL A 116 2.03 0.08 4.42
C VAL A 116 1.15 -1.13 4.69
N SER A 117 -0.03 -0.90 5.24
CA SER A 117 -1.03 -1.95 5.54
C SER A 117 -2.38 -1.61 4.93
N ILE A 118 -3.19 -2.64 4.71
CA ILE A 118 -4.58 -2.51 4.30
C ILE A 118 -5.42 -2.09 5.51
N ASP A 119 -6.12 -0.98 5.38
CA ASP A 119 -7.07 -0.48 6.38
C ASP A 119 -8.50 -0.94 6.04
N MET A 120 -8.91 -0.77 4.78
CA MET A 120 -10.17 -1.32 4.28
C MET A 120 -9.95 -2.07 2.96
N PRO A 121 -10.28 -3.37 2.86
CA PRO A 121 -9.96 -4.20 1.68
C PRO A 121 -10.80 -3.92 0.44
N GLY A 122 -11.89 -3.14 0.55
CA GLY A 122 -12.80 -2.82 -0.56
C GLY A 122 -13.85 -3.90 -0.88
N THR A 123 -13.78 -5.08 -0.23
CA THR A 123 -14.82 -6.12 -0.26
C THR A 123 -15.46 -6.29 1.11
N SER A 124 -16.74 -6.68 1.16
CA SER A 124 -17.43 -6.98 2.43
C SER A 124 -17.75 -8.45 2.64
N HIS A 125 -17.75 -9.28 1.59
CA HIS A 125 -18.18 -10.68 1.67
C HIS A 125 -17.24 -11.66 0.97
N THR A 126 -16.29 -11.17 0.18
CA THR A 126 -15.38 -12.02 -0.59
C THR A 126 -14.19 -12.47 0.27
N GLU A 127 -14.34 -13.63 0.91
CA GLU A 127 -13.28 -14.29 1.69
C GLU A 127 -12.39 -15.20 0.83
N VAL A 128 -11.10 -15.29 1.15
CA VAL A 128 -10.10 -16.11 0.45
C VAL A 128 -9.53 -17.19 1.38
N LYS A 129 -9.31 -18.42 0.87
CA LYS A 129 -8.91 -19.62 1.64
C LYS A 129 -7.68 -20.34 1.06
#